data_AF-A0A496WRE6-F1
#
_entry.id   AF-A0A496WRE6-F1
#
_cell.length_a   1.000
_cell.length_b   1.000
_cell.length_c   1.000
_cell.angle_alpha   90.00
_cell.angle_beta   90.00
_cell.angle_gamma   90.00
#
_symmetry.space_group_name_H-M   'P 1'
#
loop_
_entity.id
_entity.type
_entity.pdbx_description
1 polymer ?
#
loop_
_entity_poly.entity_id
_entity_poly.type
_entity_poly.pdbx_seq_one_letter_code
_entity_poly.pdbx_strand_id
1 'polypeptide(L)'
;HDLNYIALSGALHAIGRSNDEPPTPPLNLVGDFGGGTMFVLTGILAALLEVKSSGKGQVVDAGMVDGALSLMTSIYGMHAGGVQSDERASNILDSGSHFYNTYETKDGRYVSIGSIETKFYAELLEKMGIEPDSMAPQMERESWPAMKEKLKELFLTRTRDEWCAIMDNTDICFAPVLTLEEAPDYPHNKERNAFVDVEGVKHPAPAPRFSRTPSSIKGPAPKTGIHTEEVLSAWGVSSDEIKALKAGGAIK
;
A
#
# COMPACT_ATOMS: atom_id res chain seq x y z
N HIS A 1 -12.86 -13.85 -4.43
CA HIS A 1 -12.24 -13.02 -3.37
C HIS A 1 -11.41 -11.93 -4.03
N ASP A 2 -10.92 -10.94 -3.28
CA ASP A 2 -10.06 -9.83 -3.74
C ASP A 2 -9.04 -10.25 -4.83
N LEU A 3 -8.31 -11.35 -4.60
CA LEU A 3 -7.30 -11.90 -5.50
C LEU A 3 -7.84 -12.19 -6.90
N ASN A 4 -9.09 -12.67 -7.00
CA ASN A 4 -9.73 -12.95 -8.30
C ASN A 4 -10.06 -11.66 -9.06
N TYR A 5 -10.43 -10.59 -8.37
CA TYR A 5 -10.76 -9.33 -9.04
C TYR A 5 -9.49 -8.65 -9.55
N ILE A 6 -8.40 -8.67 -8.78
CA ILE A 6 -7.11 -8.16 -9.29
C ILE A 6 -6.53 -9.04 -10.39
N ALA A 7 -6.83 -10.34 -10.42
CA ALA A 7 -6.50 -11.22 -11.55
C ALA A 7 -7.25 -10.81 -12.83
N LEU A 8 -8.55 -10.52 -12.73
CA LEU A 8 -9.36 -10.08 -13.88
C LEU A 8 -8.97 -8.68 -14.38
N SER A 9 -8.42 -7.82 -13.52
CA SER A 9 -7.95 -6.48 -13.89
C SER A 9 -6.54 -6.44 -14.50
N GLY A 10 -5.84 -7.57 -14.58
CA GLY A 10 -4.42 -7.62 -14.98
C GLY A 10 -3.44 -7.16 -13.90
N ALA A 11 -3.90 -6.50 -12.82
CA ALA A 11 -3.04 -6.05 -11.73
C ALA A 11 -2.23 -7.18 -11.08
N LEU A 12 -2.83 -8.36 -10.88
CA LEU A 12 -2.09 -9.50 -10.33
C LEU A 12 -0.96 -9.95 -11.26
N HIS A 13 -1.22 -10.02 -12.57
CA HIS A 13 -0.21 -10.40 -13.57
C HIS A 13 0.98 -9.44 -13.59
N ALA A 14 0.80 -8.16 -13.24
CA ALA A 14 1.87 -7.17 -13.21
C ALA A 14 2.75 -7.21 -11.94
N ILE A 15 2.40 -8.01 -10.93
CA ILE A 15 3.09 -8.02 -9.62
C ILE A 15 3.89 -9.31 -9.44
N GLY A 16 5.20 -9.18 -9.21
CA GLY A 16 6.09 -10.30 -8.90
C GLY A 16 7.54 -10.00 -9.27
N ARG A 17 8.47 -10.87 -8.85
CA ARG A 17 9.92 -10.69 -9.08
C ARG A 17 10.46 -11.40 -10.33
N SER A 18 9.68 -12.30 -10.92
CA SER A 18 10.07 -13.08 -12.09
C SER A 18 8.86 -13.50 -12.92
N ASN A 19 9.08 -13.80 -14.19
CA ASN A 19 8.12 -14.50 -15.05
C ASN A 19 8.20 -16.03 -14.89
N ASP A 20 9.28 -16.55 -14.30
CA ASP A 20 9.47 -17.99 -14.03
C ASP A 20 8.70 -18.47 -12.80
N GLU A 21 8.17 -17.53 -12.00
CA GLU A 21 7.36 -17.79 -10.83
C GLU A 21 5.93 -17.28 -11.02
N PRO A 22 4.94 -17.90 -10.33
CA PRO A 22 3.58 -17.36 -10.30
C PRO A 22 3.56 -15.89 -9.82
N PRO A 23 2.60 -15.08 -10.30
CA PRO A 23 2.46 -13.72 -9.81
C PRO A 23 2.26 -13.66 -8.29
N THR A 24 2.77 -12.62 -7.64
CA THR A 24 2.76 -12.49 -6.18
C THR A 24 1.48 -11.82 -5.69
N PRO A 25 0.67 -12.46 -4.82
CA PRO A 25 -0.47 -11.82 -4.18
C PRO A 25 -0.03 -10.64 -3.30
N PRO A 26 -0.49 -9.39 -3.56
CA PRO A 26 -0.04 -8.19 -2.83
C PRO A 26 -0.82 -7.97 -1.53
N LEU A 27 -0.96 -9.04 -0.72
CA LEU A 27 -2.00 -9.14 0.32
C LEU A 27 -3.38 -8.78 -0.28
N ASN A 28 -4.32 -8.32 0.55
CA ASN A 28 -5.59 -7.78 0.07
C ASN A 28 -5.58 -6.26 -0.16
N LEU A 29 -4.39 -5.64 -0.19
CA LEU A 29 -4.24 -4.19 -0.25
C LEU A 29 -4.76 -3.60 -1.57
N VAL A 30 -4.52 -4.28 -2.69
CA VAL A 30 -4.91 -3.79 -4.02
C VAL A 30 -6.40 -4.01 -4.27
N GLY A 31 -6.91 -5.21 -3.98
CA GLY A 31 -8.30 -5.59 -4.25
C GLY A 31 -9.28 -4.99 -3.24
N ASP A 32 -9.20 -5.42 -1.97
CA ASP A 32 -10.18 -5.03 -0.95
C ASP A 32 -10.08 -3.55 -0.59
N PHE A 33 -8.87 -3.07 -0.31
CA PHE A 33 -8.70 -1.69 0.17
C PHE A 33 -8.62 -0.70 -0.99
N GLY A 34 -7.68 -0.89 -1.92
CA GLY A 34 -7.48 0.00 -3.06
C GLY A 34 -8.67 0.05 -4.02
N GLY A 35 -9.05 -1.10 -4.59
CA GLY A 35 -10.09 -1.20 -5.60
C GLY A 35 -11.51 -1.17 -5.04
N GLY A 36 -11.78 -1.83 -3.92
CA GLY A 36 -13.10 -1.86 -3.31
C GLY A 36 -13.36 -0.66 -2.39
N THR A 37 -12.69 -0.64 -1.24
CA THR A 37 -12.99 0.26 -0.12
C THR A 37 -12.85 1.73 -0.52
N MET A 38 -11.74 2.11 -1.16
CA MET A 38 -11.52 3.52 -1.50
C MET A 38 -12.51 4.05 -2.56
N PHE A 39 -12.94 3.22 -3.51
CA PHE A 39 -13.91 3.62 -4.54
C PHE A 39 -15.32 3.72 -3.97
N VAL A 40 -15.77 2.77 -3.14
CA VAL A 40 -17.09 2.87 -2.51
C VAL A 40 -17.16 4.04 -1.53
N LEU A 41 -16.10 4.29 -0.74
CA LEU A 41 -16.03 5.47 0.13
C LEU A 41 -16.08 6.77 -0.68
N THR A 42 -15.34 6.86 -1.78
CA THR A 42 -15.35 8.04 -2.65
C THR A 42 -16.74 8.26 -3.26
N GLY A 43 -17.38 7.20 -3.74
CA GLY A 43 -18.75 7.24 -4.27
C GLY A 43 -19.78 7.68 -3.24
N ILE A 44 -19.70 7.17 -1.99
CA ILE A 44 -20.57 7.59 -0.88
C ILE A 44 -20.36 9.07 -0.55
N LEU A 45 -19.11 9.52 -0.43
CA LEU A 45 -18.82 10.93 -0.13
C LEU A 45 -19.33 11.87 -1.24
N ALA A 46 -19.16 11.49 -2.50
CA ALA A 46 -19.69 12.23 -3.64
C ALA A 46 -21.23 12.26 -3.64
N ALA A 47 -21.87 11.12 -3.36
CA ALA A 47 -23.33 11.04 -3.24
C ALA A 47 -23.86 11.90 -2.08
N LEU A 48 -23.18 11.93 -0.93
CA LEU A 48 -23.57 12.78 0.20
C LEU A 48 -23.48 14.28 -0.13
N LEU A 49 -22.50 14.68 -0.94
CA LEU A 49 -22.40 16.06 -1.44
C LEU A 49 -23.54 16.38 -2.41
N GLU A 50 -23.90 15.44 -3.29
CA GLU A 50 -25.04 15.57 -4.20
C GLU A 50 -26.34 15.72 -3.42
N VAL A 51 -26.60 14.82 -2.46
CA VAL A 51 -27.79 14.83 -1.58
C VAL A 51 -27.93 16.18 -0.88
N LYS A 52 -26.82 16.75 -0.40
CA LYS A 52 -26.82 18.06 0.27
C LYS A 52 -27.34 19.19 -0.65
N SER A 53 -27.12 19.07 -1.96
CA SER A 53 -27.53 20.07 -2.95
C SER A 53 -28.91 19.82 -3.54
N SER A 54 -29.26 18.56 -3.81
CA SER A 54 -30.45 18.18 -4.57
C SER A 54 -31.58 17.61 -3.70
N GLY A 55 -31.26 17.11 -2.50
CA GLY A 55 -32.16 16.36 -1.64
C GLY A 55 -32.49 14.95 -2.11
N LYS A 56 -31.87 14.44 -3.18
CA LYS A 56 -32.15 13.13 -3.75
C LYS A 56 -31.04 12.14 -3.42
N GLY A 57 -31.40 10.89 -3.16
CA GLY A 57 -30.43 9.80 -3.04
C GLY A 57 -30.09 9.21 -4.42
N GLN A 58 -29.04 8.39 -4.46
CA GLN A 58 -28.65 7.61 -5.64
C GLN A 58 -28.04 6.26 -5.25
N VAL A 59 -27.95 5.36 -6.23
CA VAL A 59 -27.25 4.08 -6.10
C VAL A 59 -25.78 4.29 -6.47
N VAL A 60 -24.87 3.82 -5.61
CA VAL A 60 -23.43 3.79 -5.89
C VAL A 60 -23.06 2.35 -6.24
N ASP A 61 -22.80 2.09 -7.52
CA ASP A 61 -22.25 0.82 -7.99
C ASP A 61 -20.71 0.90 -7.95
N ALA A 62 -20.09 0.07 -7.12
CA ALA A 62 -18.66 0.12 -6.84
C ALA A 62 -18.07 -1.30 -6.84
N GLY A 63 -17.87 -1.86 -8.04
CA GLY A 63 -17.22 -3.14 -8.23
C GLY A 63 -15.72 -3.09 -7.92
N MET A 64 -15.20 -4.05 -7.16
CA MET A 64 -13.77 -4.10 -6.82
C MET A 64 -12.88 -4.26 -8.06
N VAL A 65 -13.38 -4.94 -9.11
CA VAL A 65 -12.67 -5.07 -10.38
C VAL A 65 -12.53 -3.73 -11.11
N ASP A 66 -13.57 -2.88 -11.07
CA ASP A 66 -13.55 -1.56 -11.71
C ASP A 66 -12.59 -0.61 -10.99
N GLY A 67 -12.55 -0.68 -9.66
CA GLY A 67 -11.57 0.06 -8.87
C GLY A 67 -10.14 -0.43 -9.12
N ALA A 68 -9.92 -1.75 -9.19
CA ALA A 68 -8.60 -2.30 -9.54
C ALA A 68 -8.14 -1.89 -10.95
N LEU A 69 -9.04 -1.92 -11.94
CA LEU A 69 -8.79 -1.40 -13.29
C LEU A 69 -8.45 0.10 -13.27
N SER A 70 -9.19 0.88 -12.48
CA SER A 70 -8.96 2.32 -12.33
C SER A 70 -7.57 2.61 -11.75
N LEU A 71 -7.08 1.81 -10.79
CA LEU A 71 -5.72 1.91 -10.27
C LEU A 71 -4.65 1.57 -11.33
N MET A 72 -4.97 0.69 -12.30
CA MET A 72 -4.08 0.29 -13.39
C MET A 72 -4.07 1.24 -14.59
N THR A 73 -4.86 2.33 -14.57
CA THR A 73 -5.01 3.26 -15.70
C THR A 73 -3.68 3.71 -16.30
N SER A 74 -2.72 4.12 -15.45
CA SER A 74 -1.40 4.59 -15.92
C SER A 74 -0.58 3.48 -16.55
N ILE A 75 -0.64 2.26 -16.00
CA ILE A 75 0.07 1.08 -16.52
C ILE A 75 -0.47 0.70 -17.89
N TYR A 76 -1.81 0.65 -18.05
CA TYR A 76 -2.44 0.43 -19.35
C TYR A 76 -2.07 1.51 -20.37
N GLY A 77 -2.02 2.78 -19.94
CA GLY A 77 -1.57 3.88 -20.80
C GLY A 77 -0.12 3.73 -21.26
N MET A 78 0.80 3.38 -20.34
CA MET A 78 2.20 3.13 -20.69
C MET A 78 2.37 1.89 -21.57
N HIS A 79 1.57 0.85 -21.37
CA HIS A 79 1.60 -0.35 -22.20
C HIS A 79 1.14 -0.04 -23.62
N ALA A 80 0.01 0.67 -23.76
CA ALA A 80 -0.47 1.14 -25.06
C ALA A 80 0.53 2.08 -25.77
N GLY A 81 1.31 2.84 -25.01
CA GLY A 81 2.39 3.69 -25.51
C GLY A 81 3.72 2.97 -25.79
N GLY A 82 3.81 1.65 -25.57
CA GLY A 82 5.03 0.87 -25.77
C GLY A 82 6.14 1.10 -24.72
N VAL A 83 5.83 1.80 -23.63
CA VAL A 83 6.78 2.07 -22.53
C VAL A 83 6.77 0.93 -21.50
N GLN A 84 5.61 0.31 -21.27
CA GLN A 84 5.47 -0.83 -20.35
C GLN A 84 5.38 -2.14 -21.13
N SER A 85 6.27 -3.09 -20.82
CA SER A 85 6.18 -4.47 -21.29
C SER A 85 5.09 -5.23 -20.54
N ASP A 86 4.51 -6.25 -21.19
CA ASP A 86 3.59 -7.19 -20.54
C ASP A 86 4.33 -8.27 -19.71
N GLU A 87 5.66 -8.30 -19.78
CA GLU A 87 6.50 -9.12 -18.92
C GLU A 87 6.67 -8.46 -17.54
N ARG A 88 6.55 -9.25 -16.46
CA ARG A 88 6.87 -8.79 -15.10
C ARG A 88 8.37 -8.61 -14.92
N ALA A 89 8.74 -7.78 -13.95
CA ALA A 89 10.12 -7.57 -13.54
C ALA A 89 11.05 -7.18 -14.69
N SER A 90 10.50 -6.47 -15.69
CA SER A 90 11.22 -5.93 -16.85
C SER A 90 10.96 -4.43 -17.05
N ASN A 91 10.23 -3.80 -16.13
CA ASN A 91 9.80 -2.41 -16.20
C ASN A 91 10.42 -1.57 -15.09
N ILE A 92 10.19 -0.25 -15.16
CA ILE A 92 10.74 0.67 -14.17
C ILE A 92 10.16 0.37 -12.78
N LEU A 93 8.83 0.24 -12.68
CA LEU A 93 8.10 0.22 -11.41
C LEU A 93 7.76 -1.18 -10.85
N ASP A 94 8.33 -2.24 -11.43
CA ASP A 94 7.99 -3.64 -11.10
C ASP A 94 9.21 -4.48 -10.71
N SER A 95 10.28 -3.84 -10.21
CA SER A 95 11.58 -4.46 -9.89
C SER A 95 12.41 -4.88 -11.13
N GLY A 96 12.04 -4.44 -12.33
CA GLY A 96 12.86 -4.63 -13.52
C GLY A 96 14.13 -3.80 -13.53
N SER A 97 14.01 -2.51 -13.20
CA SER A 97 15.16 -1.59 -13.13
C SER A 97 16.01 -1.77 -11.87
N HIS A 98 17.29 -1.39 -11.96
CA HIS A 98 18.23 -1.45 -10.83
C HIS A 98 18.10 -0.26 -9.86
N PHE A 99 17.44 0.82 -10.29
CA PHE A 99 17.22 2.02 -9.47
C PHE A 99 15.79 2.11 -8.92
N TYR A 100 14.97 1.08 -9.11
CA TYR A 100 13.67 0.92 -8.45
C TYR A 100 13.50 -0.56 -8.06
N ASN A 101 14.02 -0.93 -6.90
CA ASN A 101 14.11 -2.32 -6.46
C ASN A 101 14.29 -2.44 -4.95
N THR A 102 14.25 -3.67 -4.45
CA THR A 102 14.73 -4.02 -3.11
C THR A 102 15.99 -4.88 -3.19
N TYR A 103 16.92 -4.61 -2.28
CA TYR A 103 18.23 -5.28 -2.22
C TYR A 103 18.47 -5.86 -0.83
N GLU A 104 19.00 -7.08 -0.80
CA GLU A 104 19.47 -7.73 0.41
C GLU A 104 20.80 -7.10 0.86
N THR A 105 20.97 -6.98 2.17
CA THR A 105 22.15 -6.42 2.83
C THR A 105 22.89 -7.52 3.58
N LYS A 106 24.10 -7.22 4.06
CA LYS A 106 25.02 -8.20 4.66
C LYS A 106 24.40 -9.07 5.77
N ASP A 107 23.45 -8.51 6.51
CA ASP A 107 22.75 -9.14 7.64
C ASP A 107 21.45 -9.85 7.23
N GLY A 108 21.21 -10.09 5.94
CA GLY A 108 20.02 -10.78 5.43
C GLY A 108 18.73 -9.95 5.50
N ARG A 109 18.86 -8.64 5.79
CA ARG A 109 17.76 -7.67 5.78
C ARG A 109 17.73 -6.93 4.46
N TYR A 110 16.66 -6.16 4.20
CA TYR A 110 16.46 -5.49 2.91
C TYR A 110 16.42 -3.96 3.04
N VAL A 111 16.83 -3.30 1.96
CA VAL A 111 16.61 -1.87 1.69
C VAL A 111 15.81 -1.71 0.41
N SER A 112 15.08 -0.61 0.28
CA SER A 112 14.38 -0.21 -0.94
C SER A 112 15.07 0.98 -1.59
N ILE A 113 15.16 0.95 -2.91
CA ILE A 113 15.62 2.04 -3.77
C ILE A 113 14.50 2.42 -4.72
N GLY A 114 14.28 3.72 -4.91
CA GLY A 114 13.32 4.28 -5.86
C GLY A 114 13.87 5.53 -6.57
N SER A 115 15.18 5.64 -6.75
CA SER A 115 15.86 6.80 -7.32
C SER A 115 15.73 6.83 -8.85
N ILE A 116 14.53 7.10 -9.36
CA ILE A 116 14.23 7.12 -10.80
C ILE A 116 14.81 8.39 -11.45
N GLU A 117 14.71 9.53 -10.79
CA GLU A 117 15.19 10.80 -11.30
C GLU A 117 16.72 10.86 -11.29
N THR A 118 17.31 11.32 -12.39
CA THR A 118 18.76 11.30 -12.62
C THR A 118 19.57 11.93 -11.48
N LYS A 119 19.06 13.00 -10.84
CA LYS A 119 19.73 13.65 -9.71
C LYS A 119 19.82 12.75 -8.47
N PHE A 120 18.74 12.04 -8.13
CA PHE A 120 18.69 11.14 -6.97
C PHE A 120 19.48 9.86 -7.24
N TYR A 121 19.52 9.42 -8.51
CA TYR A 121 20.36 8.30 -8.93
C TYR A 121 21.85 8.66 -8.88
N ALA A 122 22.24 9.85 -9.33
CA ALA A 122 23.61 10.31 -9.24
C ALA A 122 24.10 10.39 -7.78
N GLU A 123 23.28 10.93 -6.88
CA GLU A 123 23.60 10.97 -5.44
C GLU A 123 23.69 9.56 -4.84
N LEU A 124 22.82 8.63 -5.25
CA LEU A 124 22.92 7.23 -4.85
C LEU A 124 24.29 6.65 -5.24
N LEU A 125 24.71 6.81 -6.49
CA LEU A 125 26.01 6.30 -6.95
C LEU A 125 27.17 6.92 -6.17
N GLU A 126 27.13 8.24 -5.93
CA GLU A 126 28.14 8.95 -5.14
C GLU A 126 28.24 8.39 -3.71
N LYS A 127 27.12 8.26 -2.99
CA LYS A 127 27.08 7.74 -1.62
C LYS A 127 27.48 6.27 -1.52
N MET A 128 27.23 5.51 -2.59
CA MET A 128 27.67 4.13 -2.71
C MET A 128 29.16 3.99 -3.07
N GLY A 129 29.83 5.10 -3.46
CA GLY A 129 31.20 5.07 -3.95
C GLY A 129 31.34 4.42 -5.32
N ILE A 130 30.28 4.47 -6.13
CA ILE A 130 30.29 3.97 -7.51
C ILE A 130 30.67 5.12 -8.44
N GLU A 131 31.77 4.94 -9.17
CA GLU A 131 32.12 5.85 -10.26
C GLU A 131 31.06 5.80 -11.37
N PRO A 132 30.47 6.93 -11.81
CA PRO A 132 29.41 6.95 -12.81
C PRO A 132 29.75 6.19 -14.10
N ASP A 133 31.01 6.30 -14.57
CA ASP A 133 31.50 5.65 -15.79
C ASP A 133 31.53 4.12 -15.69
N SER A 134 31.40 3.56 -14.48
CA SER A 134 31.32 2.13 -14.26
C SER A 134 29.89 1.58 -14.38
N MET A 135 28.90 2.45 -14.59
CA MET A 135 27.49 2.09 -14.80
C MET A 135 27.08 2.31 -16.25
N ALA A 136 26.20 1.44 -16.75
CA ALA A 136 25.51 1.68 -18.02
C ALA A 136 24.54 2.88 -17.90
N PRO A 137 24.12 3.50 -19.03
CA PRO A 137 23.10 4.54 -19.01
C PRO A 137 21.86 4.09 -18.24
N GLN A 138 21.37 4.93 -17.33
CA GLN A 138 20.32 4.56 -16.37
C GLN A 138 19.09 3.92 -17.05
N MET A 139 18.61 4.49 -18.14
CA MET A 139 17.38 4.04 -18.83
C MET A 139 17.61 2.94 -19.87
N GLU A 140 18.82 2.39 -19.99
CA GLU A 140 19.13 1.31 -20.92
C GLU A 140 18.69 -0.05 -20.35
N ARG A 141 17.53 -0.52 -20.78
CA ARG A 141 16.86 -1.72 -20.22
C ARG A 141 17.67 -3.00 -20.33
N GLU A 142 18.38 -3.18 -21.45
CA GLU A 142 19.21 -4.37 -21.70
C GLU A 142 20.33 -4.51 -20.67
N SER A 143 20.78 -3.40 -20.09
CA SER A 143 21.84 -3.34 -19.09
C SER A 143 21.33 -3.52 -17.65
N TRP A 144 20.03 -3.37 -17.38
CA TRP A 144 19.47 -3.46 -16.03
C TRP A 144 19.79 -4.78 -15.30
N PRO A 145 19.74 -5.98 -15.92
CA PRO A 145 20.11 -7.21 -15.22
C PRO A 145 21.53 -7.19 -14.66
N ALA A 146 22.51 -6.74 -15.44
CA ALA A 146 23.89 -6.64 -14.99
C ALA A 146 24.07 -5.55 -13.91
N MET A 147 23.40 -4.41 -14.06
CA MET A 147 23.45 -3.34 -13.06
C MET A 147 22.78 -3.74 -11.74
N LYS A 148 21.73 -4.58 -11.79
CA LYS A 148 21.09 -5.15 -10.60
C LYS A 148 22.06 -6.02 -9.82
N GLU A 149 22.81 -6.91 -10.47
CA GLU A 149 23.79 -7.74 -9.77
C GLU A 149 24.91 -6.90 -9.15
N LYS A 150 25.38 -5.86 -9.83
CA LYS A 150 26.37 -4.93 -9.26
C LYS A 150 25.88 -4.22 -8.00
N LEU A 151 24.64 -3.70 -8.02
CA LEU A 151 24.06 -3.07 -6.84
C LEU A 151 23.83 -4.08 -5.71
N LYS A 152 23.37 -5.29 -6.03
CA LYS A 152 23.18 -6.37 -5.07
C LYS A 152 24.49 -6.74 -4.36
N GLU A 153 25.56 -6.96 -5.12
CA GLU A 153 26.90 -7.22 -4.54
C GLU A 153 27.34 -6.10 -3.61
N LEU A 154 27.08 -4.84 -4.00
CA LEU A 154 27.44 -3.70 -3.19
C LEU A 154 26.62 -3.63 -1.90
N PHE A 155 25.30 -3.82 -1.96
CA PHE A 155 24.45 -3.81 -0.77
C PHE A 155 24.83 -4.91 0.24
N LEU A 156 25.33 -6.06 -0.22
CA LEU A 156 25.84 -7.14 0.63
C LEU A 156 27.14 -6.79 1.39
N THR A 157 27.80 -5.67 1.10
CA THR A 157 29.05 -5.28 1.79
C THR A 157 28.84 -4.71 3.20
N ARG A 158 27.64 -4.19 3.49
CA ARG A 158 27.28 -3.55 4.76
C ARG A 158 25.91 -4.02 5.22
N THR A 159 25.67 -3.94 6.52
CA THR A 159 24.37 -4.20 7.13
C THR A 159 23.36 -3.13 6.72
N ARG A 160 22.05 -3.42 6.87
CA ARG A 160 20.98 -2.45 6.60
C ARG A 160 21.20 -1.14 7.37
N ASP A 161 21.53 -1.22 8.65
CA ASP A 161 21.65 -0.04 9.52
C ASP A 161 22.91 0.79 9.21
N GLU A 162 23.99 0.15 8.75
CA GLU A 162 25.16 0.86 8.21
C GLU A 162 24.83 1.61 6.91
N TRP A 163 23.98 1.03 6.04
CA TRP A 163 23.47 1.74 4.86
C TRP A 163 22.56 2.91 5.22
N CYS A 164 21.66 2.73 6.20
CA CYS A 164 20.87 3.84 6.75
C CYS A 164 21.75 4.98 7.25
N ALA A 165 22.84 4.68 7.99
CA ALA A 165 23.76 5.72 8.45
C ALA A 165 24.44 6.52 7.32
N ILE A 166 24.58 5.93 6.12
CA ILE A 166 25.14 6.60 4.94
C ILE A 166 24.08 7.38 4.17
N MET A 167 22.87 6.82 4.05
CA MET A 167 21.83 7.28 3.13
C MET A 167 20.74 8.13 3.80
N ASP A 168 20.53 8.02 5.10
CA ASP A 168 19.51 8.78 5.81
C ASP A 168 19.82 10.29 5.75
N ASN A 169 18.77 11.10 5.61
CA ASN A 169 18.85 12.56 5.45
C ASN A 169 19.56 13.03 4.16
N THR A 170 19.61 12.17 3.14
CA THR A 170 19.98 12.54 1.76
C THR A 170 18.72 12.71 0.90
N ASP A 171 18.87 13.21 -0.33
CA ASP A 171 17.77 13.26 -1.29
C ASP A 171 17.56 11.93 -2.04
N ILE A 172 18.33 10.89 -1.70
CA ILE A 172 18.18 9.55 -2.27
C ILE A 172 16.82 8.99 -1.88
N CYS A 173 16.09 8.45 -2.86
CA CYS A 173 14.88 7.67 -2.61
C CYS A 173 15.25 6.29 -2.04
N PHE A 174 15.68 6.27 -0.78
CA PHE A 174 16.14 5.11 -0.03
C PHE A 174 15.31 4.95 1.24
N ALA A 175 15.07 3.69 1.65
CA ALA A 175 14.56 3.38 2.99
C ALA A 175 14.93 1.94 3.40
N PRO A 176 15.06 1.65 4.71
CA PRO A 176 15.08 0.27 5.19
C PRO A 176 13.72 -0.39 4.96
N VAL A 177 13.70 -1.66 4.54
CA VAL A 177 12.49 -2.47 4.57
C VAL A 177 12.27 -2.93 6.01
N LEU A 178 11.20 -2.43 6.63
CA LEU A 178 10.86 -2.69 8.02
C LEU A 178 9.93 -3.89 8.14
N THR A 179 10.14 -4.69 9.18
CA THR A 179 9.16 -5.70 9.61
C THR A 179 7.96 -5.05 10.31
N LEU A 180 6.89 -5.82 10.53
CA LEU A 180 5.73 -5.38 11.32
C LEU A 180 6.09 -5.03 12.77
N GLU A 181 7.17 -5.61 13.31
CA GLU A 181 7.67 -5.35 14.66
C GLU A 181 8.53 -4.08 14.70
N GLU A 182 9.29 -3.79 13.65
CA GLU A 182 10.16 -2.61 13.58
C GLU A 182 9.38 -1.32 13.24
N ALA A 183 8.35 -1.43 12.40
CA ALA A 183 7.62 -0.27 11.88
C ALA A 183 7.05 0.66 12.96
N PRO A 184 6.45 0.19 14.07
CA PRO A 184 5.95 1.06 15.14
C PRO A 184 7.04 1.89 15.82
N ASP A 185 8.27 1.38 15.86
CA ASP A 185 9.36 1.96 16.62
C ASP A 185 10.34 2.79 15.78
N TYR A 186 10.20 2.76 14.45
CA TYR A 186 11.05 3.51 13.53
C TYR A 186 10.92 5.03 13.75
N PRO A 187 12.03 5.81 13.75
CA PRO A 187 12.02 7.23 14.12
C PRO A 187 10.95 8.08 13.41
N HIS A 188 10.81 7.92 12.09
CA HIS A 188 9.81 8.63 11.30
C HIS A 188 8.36 8.30 11.75
N ASN A 189 8.09 7.03 12.01
CA ASN A 189 6.75 6.58 12.43
C ASN A 189 6.43 7.04 13.86
N LYS A 190 7.43 7.09 14.74
CA LYS A 190 7.31 7.69 16.09
C LYS A 190 7.04 9.18 16.03
N GLU A 191 7.85 9.94 15.28
CA GLU A 191 7.66 11.38 15.12
C GLU A 191 6.26 11.71 14.59
N ARG A 192 5.79 10.89 13.64
CA ARG A 192 4.45 11.06 13.10
C ARG A 192 3.35 10.57 14.05
N ASN A 193 3.61 9.85 15.14
CA ASN A 193 2.56 9.11 15.85
C ASN A 193 1.74 8.24 14.86
N ALA A 194 2.44 7.52 13.98
CA ALA A 194 1.83 6.66 12.96
C ALA A 194 1.16 5.43 13.57
N PHE A 195 1.53 5.07 14.79
CA PHE A 195 0.91 4.02 15.58
C PHE A 195 0.42 4.58 16.92
N VAL A 196 -0.71 4.07 17.38
CA VAL A 196 -1.30 4.38 18.69
C VAL A 196 -1.42 3.10 19.53
N ASP A 197 -1.38 3.25 20.84
CA ASP A 197 -1.54 2.16 21.79
C ASP A 197 -3.00 2.09 22.25
N VAL A 198 -3.64 0.94 22.09
CA VAL A 198 -4.99 0.68 22.59
C VAL A 198 -4.93 -0.57 23.44
N GLU A 199 -5.06 -0.40 24.76
CA GLU A 199 -5.03 -1.49 25.74
C GLU A 199 -3.76 -2.38 25.62
N GLY A 200 -2.60 -1.79 25.33
CA GLY A 200 -1.33 -2.50 25.21
C GLY A 200 -1.04 -3.06 23.81
N VAL A 201 -1.93 -2.83 22.84
CA VAL A 201 -1.77 -3.27 21.45
C VAL A 201 -1.46 -2.07 20.56
N LYS A 202 -0.42 -2.19 19.72
CA LYS A 202 -0.09 -1.17 18.72
C LYS A 202 -1.01 -1.30 17.51
N HIS A 203 -1.67 -0.20 17.16
CA HIS A 203 -2.51 -0.08 15.97
C HIS A 203 -2.01 1.04 15.07
N PRO A 204 -2.10 0.91 13.74
CA PRO A 204 -1.98 2.06 12.86
C PRO A 204 -2.96 3.16 13.28
N ALA A 205 -2.45 4.39 13.40
CA ALA A 205 -3.28 5.55 13.71
C ALA A 205 -4.24 5.84 12.54
N PRO A 206 -5.46 6.34 12.79
CA PRO A 206 -6.40 6.70 11.73
C PRO A 206 -5.79 7.65 10.69
N ALA A 207 -6.09 7.39 9.41
CA ALA A 207 -5.66 8.19 8.28
C ALA A 207 -6.85 8.47 7.32
N PRO A 208 -6.91 9.64 6.66
CA PRO A 208 -6.00 10.78 6.81
C PRO A 208 -6.21 11.52 8.14
N ARG A 209 -5.29 12.42 8.48
CA ARG A 209 -5.36 13.24 9.70
C ARG A 209 -6.06 14.55 9.40
N PHE A 210 -7.12 14.82 10.14
CA PHE A 210 -7.89 16.05 10.02
C PHE A 210 -7.53 17.03 11.14
N SER A 211 -7.23 18.28 10.78
CA SER A 211 -6.88 19.32 11.75
C SER A 211 -8.07 19.81 12.59
N ARG A 212 -9.28 19.78 12.04
CA ARG A 212 -10.50 20.28 12.71
C ARG A 212 -11.36 19.18 13.34
N THR A 213 -11.31 17.97 12.80
CA THR A 213 -12.13 16.83 13.20
C THR A 213 -11.26 15.58 13.35
N PRO A 214 -10.29 15.58 14.28
CA PRO A 214 -9.32 14.51 14.41
C PRO A 214 -10.01 13.17 14.69
N SER A 215 -9.74 12.18 13.84
CA SER A 215 -10.20 10.82 14.04
C SER A 215 -9.48 10.18 15.23
N SER A 216 -10.18 9.34 15.99
CA SER A 216 -9.64 8.60 17.13
C SER A 216 -10.23 7.20 17.17
N ILE A 217 -9.42 6.23 17.63
CA ILE A 217 -9.91 4.89 17.94
C ILE A 217 -10.81 5.00 19.17
N LYS A 218 -12.05 4.50 19.08
CA LYS A 218 -13.08 4.68 20.12
C LYS A 218 -13.18 3.53 21.12
N GLY A 219 -12.47 2.43 20.88
CA GLY A 219 -12.50 1.24 21.71
C GLY A 219 -12.17 0.00 20.90
N PRO A 220 -12.21 -1.19 21.52
CA PRO A 220 -11.99 -2.45 20.84
C PRO A 220 -13.12 -2.75 19.84
N ALA A 221 -12.87 -3.70 18.95
CA ALA A 221 -13.91 -4.20 18.05
C ALA A 221 -15.11 -4.74 18.86
N PRO A 222 -16.35 -4.32 18.54
CA PRO A 222 -17.52 -4.78 19.27
C PRO A 222 -17.76 -6.27 19.06
N LYS A 223 -18.17 -6.97 20.12
CA LYS A 223 -18.64 -8.36 20.01
C LYS A 223 -19.98 -8.39 19.28
N THR A 224 -20.23 -9.48 18.55
CA THR A 224 -21.53 -9.69 17.88
C THR A 224 -22.69 -9.52 18.87
N GLY A 225 -23.63 -8.64 18.53
CA GLY A 225 -24.87 -8.40 19.28
C GLY A 225 -24.76 -7.40 20.43
N ILE A 226 -23.57 -6.86 20.74
CA ILE A 226 -23.39 -6.01 21.93
C ILE A 226 -24.20 -4.71 21.91
N HIS A 227 -24.56 -4.21 20.73
CA HIS A 227 -25.36 -2.99 20.54
C HIS A 227 -26.79 -3.26 20.05
N THR A 228 -27.23 -4.53 19.94
CA THR A 228 -28.53 -4.89 19.35
C THR A 228 -29.70 -4.14 20.02
N GLU A 229 -29.84 -4.28 21.32
CA GLU A 229 -30.98 -3.71 22.06
C GLU A 229 -30.92 -2.16 22.10
N GLU A 230 -29.71 -1.60 22.23
CA GLU A 230 -29.46 -0.16 22.21
C GLU A 230 -29.94 0.47 20.89
N VAL A 231 -29.52 -0.10 19.75
CA VAL A 231 -29.87 0.41 18.42
C VAL A 231 -31.37 0.24 18.13
N LEU A 232 -31.96 -0.91 18.45
CA LEU A 232 -33.39 -1.14 18.27
C LEU A 232 -34.25 -0.17 19.09
N SER A 233 -33.84 0.08 20.34
CA SER A 233 -34.50 1.07 21.18
C SER A 233 -34.38 2.48 20.60
N ALA A 234 -33.21 2.84 20.06
CA ALA A 234 -32.99 4.13 19.40
C ALA A 234 -33.84 4.31 18.12
N TRP A 235 -34.21 3.21 17.45
CA TRP A 235 -35.15 3.22 16.33
C TRP A 235 -36.62 3.23 16.74
N GLY A 236 -36.91 3.17 18.04
CA GLY A 236 -38.28 3.20 18.58
C GLY A 236 -38.95 1.83 18.68
N VAL A 237 -38.21 0.72 18.57
CA VAL A 237 -38.75 -0.62 18.79
C VAL A 237 -39.02 -0.83 20.27
N SER A 238 -40.20 -1.33 20.62
CA SER A 238 -40.59 -1.49 22.03
C SER A 238 -39.81 -2.61 22.72
N SER A 239 -39.66 -2.51 24.05
CA SER A 239 -38.95 -3.54 24.82
C SER A 239 -39.58 -4.93 24.73
N ASP A 240 -40.90 -5.01 24.51
CA ASP A 240 -41.61 -6.28 24.39
C ASP A 240 -41.41 -6.90 23.01
N GLU A 241 -41.38 -6.08 21.94
CA GLU A 241 -40.99 -6.54 20.60
C GLU A 241 -39.53 -7.01 20.57
N ILE A 242 -38.60 -6.30 21.21
CA ILE A 242 -37.19 -6.72 21.31
C ILE A 242 -37.08 -8.09 21.99
N LYS A 243 -37.80 -8.30 23.12
CA LYS A 243 -37.84 -9.61 23.79
C LYS A 243 -38.41 -10.70 22.87
N ALA A 244 -39.47 -10.41 22.13
CA ALA A 244 -40.07 -11.35 21.19
C ALA A 244 -39.10 -11.72 20.06
N LEU A 245 -38.40 -10.75 19.47
CA LEU A 245 -37.38 -10.98 18.44
C LEU A 245 -36.22 -11.84 18.96
N LYS A 246 -35.78 -11.59 20.20
CA LYS A 246 -34.72 -12.36 20.85
C LYS A 246 -35.17 -13.80 21.13
N ALA A 247 -36.38 -13.97 21.66
CA ALA A 247 -36.98 -15.29 21.91
C ALA A 247 -37.19 -16.09 20.62
N GLY A 248 -37.52 -15.42 19.51
CA GLY A 248 -37.66 -16.01 18.18
C GLY A 248 -36.34 -16.26 17.44
N GLY A 249 -35.19 -15.86 17.99
CA GLY A 249 -33.88 -16.03 17.35
C GLY A 249 -33.61 -15.11 16.16
N ALA A 250 -34.45 -14.10 15.93
CA ALA A 250 -34.28 -13.11 14.85
C ALA A 250 -33.11 -12.15 15.14
N ILE A 251 -32.79 -11.94 16.42
CA ILE A 251 -31.68 -11.12 16.90
C ILE A 251 -30.90 -11.86 17.99
N LYS A 252 -29.62 -11.49 18.17
CA LYS A 252 -28.74 -11.98 19.26
C LYS A 252 -28.58 -10.91 20.33
#